data_AF-A0AAV9X7K8-F1
#
_entry.id   AF-A0AAV9X7K8-F1
#
_cell.length_a   1.000
_cell.length_b   1.000
_cell.length_c   1.000
_cell.angle_alpha   90.00
_cell.angle_beta   90.00
_cell.angle_gamma   90.00
#
_symmetry.space_group_name_H-M   'P 1'
#
loop_
_entity.id
_entity.type
_entity.pdbx_description
1 polymer ?
#
loop_
_entity_poly.entity_id
_entity_poly.type
_entity_poly.pdbx_seq_one_letter_code
_entity_poly.pdbx_strand_id
1 'polypeptide(L)'
;MALFGRNTVTTRRDSPKKPLGEKIKSALGMVLPRRKRKAPEPITGTFRVLRTRRYSGGIDVTRWEGDEPLPKDAASAAALAAKTPIPKTLAPVASSSSSRPPPAKKIKPSETEKLKTLEEESKNVPRYLFRACSPSSGGGLKGLNTIDGVFPHAFVDVDGKKIPDGGAKSIHDLPYQVARRMAIGHLSGQRPTRTDPTYSQYSSWAASFALVLQYGHSRAAVGGLICVLDRYKLPKNTKVYHCPAMMRAGLCDSPYDHEYLVHGPVEGPGFKAVTVARLVEMGLYTEIPCVLPTSGRYWWGQIPQKDWEALFPPKAITEKQVRSLRTIAEEFGKDFTLPVLAAFLTLDRRKLDAAGQLCPKEVKIFADVVNDLYIPEEYGTDNSIVQPDGIYIQGYPMVAQLAALLKALVEYNYGRGVRVRRRLEVEDLSSELEALGLPEKTRISLDVGDKFRGGVSTGFAFGVKDVVLEASSSATAAVC
;
A
#
# COMPACT_ATOMS: atom_id res chain seq x y z
N MET A 1 -3.55 76.68 25.96
CA MET A 1 -3.83 76.32 27.38
C MET A 1 -4.07 74.80 27.36
N ALA A 2 -3.29 73.90 27.98
CA ALA A 2 -2.59 73.91 29.29
C ALA A 2 -3.57 74.06 30.48
N LEU A 3 -3.48 73.27 31.56
CA LEU A 3 -2.61 72.11 31.88
C LEU A 3 -3.19 71.32 33.10
N PHE A 4 -2.64 70.13 33.42
CA PHE A 4 -2.94 69.24 34.57
C PHE A 4 -4.37 68.61 34.63
N GLY A 5 -4.61 67.46 35.27
CA GLY A 5 -3.69 66.42 35.79
C GLY A 5 -3.93 65.99 37.25
N ARG A 6 -4.36 64.73 37.49
CA ARG A 6 -4.24 64.04 38.81
C ARG A 6 -4.43 62.52 38.70
N ASN A 7 -3.72 61.77 39.55
CA ASN A 7 -3.80 60.30 39.70
C ASN A 7 -4.56 59.91 40.98
N THR A 8 -5.23 58.75 40.96
CA THR A 8 -5.57 57.95 42.15
C THR A 8 -5.48 56.45 41.82
N VAL A 9 -5.21 55.61 42.83
CA VAL A 9 -4.82 54.19 42.68
C VAL A 9 -5.79 53.29 43.47
N THR A 10 -5.70 51.97 43.28
CA THR A 10 -6.41 50.87 43.98
C THR A 10 -7.84 50.58 43.50
N THR A 11 -8.40 49.36 43.57
CA THR A 11 -7.90 48.03 44.01
C THR A 11 -8.31 46.92 43.01
N ARG A 12 -7.58 45.80 42.95
CA ARG A 12 -8.13 44.54 42.40
C ARG A 12 -9.33 44.06 43.24
N ARG A 13 -10.35 43.52 42.58
CA ARG A 13 -11.29 42.56 43.16
C ARG A 13 -11.42 41.37 42.21
N ASP A 14 -11.03 40.19 42.67
CA ASP A 14 -11.22 38.95 41.92
C ASP A 14 -12.70 38.58 41.86
N SER A 15 -13.19 38.25 40.66
CA SER A 15 -14.52 37.68 40.48
C SER A 15 -14.49 36.17 40.77
N PRO A 16 -15.51 35.61 41.43
CA PRO A 16 -15.48 34.23 41.89
C PRO A 16 -15.45 33.24 40.70
N LYS A 17 -14.55 32.26 40.79
CA LYS A 17 -14.40 31.20 39.77
C LYS A 17 -15.65 30.32 39.74
N LYS A 18 -16.40 30.36 38.64
CA LYS A 18 -17.55 29.47 38.40
C LYS A 18 -17.15 27.98 38.55
N PRO A 19 -18.00 27.13 39.16
CA PRO A 19 -17.72 25.70 39.33
C PRO A 19 -17.63 24.97 37.99
N LEU A 20 -16.82 23.91 37.96
CA LEU A 20 -16.39 23.23 36.73
C LEU A 20 -17.56 22.73 35.85
N GLY A 21 -18.66 22.31 36.47
CA GLY A 21 -19.84 21.79 35.78
C GLY A 21 -20.60 22.80 34.89
N GLU A 22 -20.52 24.11 35.15
CA GLU A 22 -21.15 25.10 34.28
C GLU A 22 -20.37 25.29 32.96
N LYS A 23 -19.04 25.29 33.02
CA LYS A 23 -18.18 25.46 31.82
C LYS A 23 -18.39 24.36 30.79
N ILE A 24 -18.68 23.13 31.24
CA ILE A 24 -18.94 21.98 30.38
C ILE A 24 -20.27 22.16 29.62
N LYS A 25 -21.31 22.71 30.25
CA LYS A 25 -22.62 22.95 29.63
C LYS A 25 -22.65 24.13 28.65
N SER A 26 -21.71 25.08 28.73
CA SER A 26 -21.55 26.13 27.72
C SER A 26 -20.61 25.73 26.56
N ALA A 27 -19.71 24.77 26.78
CA ALA A 27 -18.81 24.26 25.73
C ALA A 27 -19.46 23.21 24.84
N LEU A 28 -20.39 22.40 25.39
CA LEU A 28 -21.19 21.43 24.64
C LEU A 28 -22.58 22.02 24.36
N GLY A 29 -22.75 22.60 23.16
CA GLY A 29 -23.98 23.26 22.69
C GLY A 29 -25.18 22.33 22.45
N MET A 30 -25.56 21.53 23.44
CA MET A 30 -26.61 20.52 23.34
C MET A 30 -28.03 21.10 23.49
N VAL A 31 -28.53 21.72 22.42
CA VAL A 31 -29.98 21.96 22.25
C VAL A 31 -30.60 20.76 21.55
N LEU A 32 -31.42 19.97 22.25
CA LEU A 32 -32.14 18.81 21.70
C LEU A 32 -33.49 19.21 21.07
N PRO A 33 -33.68 19.11 19.74
CA PRO A 33 -34.96 19.40 19.10
C PRO A 33 -35.90 18.18 19.20
N ARG A 34 -36.90 18.25 20.08
CA ARG A 34 -38.05 17.31 20.04
C ARG A 34 -39.04 17.76 18.95
N ARG A 35 -39.30 16.95 17.91
CA ARG A 35 -40.67 16.56 17.50
C ARG A 35 -40.77 15.60 16.27
N LYS A 36 -41.76 14.71 16.39
CA LYS A 36 -42.62 14.07 15.35
C LYS A 36 -41.97 13.51 14.07
N ARG A 37 -41.99 12.17 13.97
CA ARG A 37 -41.85 11.41 12.71
C ARG A 37 -43.05 11.68 11.78
N LYS A 38 -42.81 11.76 10.46
CA LYS A 38 -43.74 11.30 9.42
C LYS A 38 -43.26 9.94 8.92
N ALA A 39 -44.16 9.09 8.43
CA ALA A 39 -43.79 7.83 7.77
C ALA A 39 -43.33 8.12 6.32
N PRO A 40 -42.33 7.40 5.78
CA PRO A 40 -41.99 7.43 4.36
C PRO A 40 -42.97 6.54 3.56
N GLU A 41 -43.33 7.00 2.37
CA GLU A 41 -44.11 6.22 1.40
C GLU A 41 -43.23 5.19 0.65
N PRO A 42 -43.80 4.07 0.18
CA PRO A 42 -43.02 3.02 -0.48
C PRO A 42 -42.63 3.41 -1.91
N ILE A 43 -41.36 3.70 -2.14
CA ILE A 43 -40.83 3.96 -3.50
C ILE A 43 -40.76 2.64 -4.27
N THR A 44 -41.78 2.35 -5.08
CA THR A 44 -41.75 1.30 -6.09
C THR A 44 -40.91 1.75 -7.29
N GLY A 45 -39.66 1.31 -7.37
CA GLY A 45 -38.73 1.64 -8.46
C GLY A 45 -38.04 0.40 -9.02
N THR A 46 -38.17 0.15 -10.33
CA THR A 46 -37.63 -1.04 -11.00
C THR A 46 -36.11 -0.97 -11.19
N PHE A 47 -35.37 -1.92 -10.61
CA PHE A 47 -33.93 -2.08 -10.87
C PHE A 47 -33.67 -2.57 -12.30
N ARG A 48 -33.15 -1.69 -13.18
CA ARG A 48 -32.53 -2.12 -14.44
C ARG A 48 -31.15 -2.70 -14.17
N VAL A 49 -30.97 -4.00 -14.43
CA VAL A 49 -29.66 -4.67 -14.38
C VAL A 49 -28.79 -4.14 -15.52
N LEU A 50 -27.73 -3.39 -15.19
CA LEU A 50 -26.69 -3.03 -16.15
C LEU A 50 -25.90 -4.28 -16.54
N ARG A 51 -26.14 -4.78 -17.76
CA ARG A 51 -25.37 -5.89 -18.33
C ARG A 51 -23.92 -5.43 -18.54
N THR A 52 -22.97 -6.16 -17.97
CA THR A 52 -21.54 -5.96 -18.20
C THR A 52 -21.21 -6.19 -19.68
N ARG A 53 -20.51 -5.24 -20.32
CA ARG A 53 -19.92 -5.50 -21.65
C ARG A 53 -18.80 -6.54 -21.51
N ARG A 54 -18.66 -7.41 -22.52
CA ARG A 54 -17.48 -8.26 -22.66
C ARG A 54 -16.27 -7.39 -23.00
N TYR A 55 -15.11 -7.68 -22.42
CA TYR A 55 -13.85 -7.19 -22.94
C TYR A 55 -13.48 -8.00 -24.20
N SER A 56 -13.42 -7.31 -25.33
CA SER A 56 -12.86 -7.77 -26.60
C SER A 56 -12.21 -6.57 -27.27
N GLY A 57 -11.03 -6.76 -27.86
CA GLY A 57 -10.10 -5.67 -28.20
C GLY A 57 -10.60 -4.67 -29.26
N GLY A 58 -9.92 -3.52 -29.30
CA GLY A 58 -10.22 -2.40 -30.18
C GLY A 58 -10.43 -1.11 -29.38
N ILE A 59 -9.36 -0.33 -29.21
CA ILE A 59 -9.50 1.09 -28.85
C ILE A 59 -9.63 1.85 -30.17
N ASP A 60 -10.85 2.25 -30.50
CA ASP A 60 -11.10 3.23 -31.55
C ASP A 60 -11.38 4.58 -30.87
N VAL A 61 -10.59 5.60 -31.21
CA VAL A 61 -10.60 6.90 -30.50
C VAL A 61 -11.33 7.94 -31.35
N THR A 62 -12.66 7.99 -31.27
CA THR A 62 -13.43 9.19 -31.63
C THR A 62 -14.81 9.25 -30.96
N ARG A 63 -15.31 10.49 -30.82
CA ARG A 63 -16.73 10.91 -30.84
C ARG A 63 -17.61 10.73 -29.58
N TRP A 64 -17.48 11.71 -28.69
CA TRP A 64 -18.58 12.51 -28.11
C TRP A 64 -18.14 13.99 -28.33
N GLU A 65 -18.95 14.99 -28.65
CA GLU A 65 -20.43 15.16 -28.76
C GLU A 65 -20.80 15.93 -30.06
N GLY A 66 -22.08 16.22 -30.31
CA GLY A 66 -22.53 17.31 -31.19
C GLY A 66 -23.26 16.93 -32.50
N ASP A 67 -24.49 17.44 -32.64
CA ASP A 67 -25.20 17.70 -33.91
C ASP A 67 -24.62 19.01 -34.54
N GLU A 68 -24.68 19.33 -35.84
CA GLU A 68 -25.69 19.14 -36.91
C GLU A 68 -25.03 18.77 -38.29
N PRO A 69 -25.77 18.61 -39.42
CA PRO A 69 -25.36 17.68 -40.50
C PRO A 69 -24.91 18.28 -41.87
N LEU A 70 -24.57 17.35 -42.79
CA LEU A 70 -24.38 17.46 -44.26
C LEU A 70 -23.03 18.04 -44.79
N PRO A 71 -22.65 17.76 -46.07
CA PRO A 71 -23.30 16.93 -47.09
C PRO A 71 -22.53 15.65 -47.49
N LYS A 72 -23.06 14.92 -48.47
CA LYS A 72 -22.36 13.84 -49.19
C LYS A 72 -21.59 14.43 -50.37
N ASP A 73 -20.43 13.86 -50.71
CA ASP A 73 -20.07 13.36 -52.06
C ASP A 73 -18.54 13.25 -52.23
N ALA A 74 -18.07 12.03 -52.52
CA ALA A 74 -16.81 11.71 -53.23
C ALA A 74 -16.67 10.18 -53.29
N ALA A 75 -16.62 9.62 -54.49
CA ALA A 75 -16.42 8.18 -54.71
C ALA A 75 -15.22 7.93 -55.64
N SER A 76 -14.84 6.65 -55.76
CA SER A 76 -13.99 6.07 -56.81
C SER A 76 -12.48 5.92 -56.54
N ALA A 77 -11.89 5.04 -57.35
CA ALA A 77 -10.49 4.61 -57.48
C ALA A 77 -9.84 3.87 -56.28
N ALA A 78 -9.26 2.68 -56.45
CA ALA A 78 -9.33 1.72 -57.57
C ALA A 78 -8.95 0.30 -57.08
N ALA A 79 -9.43 -0.74 -57.77
CA ALA A 79 -9.00 -2.13 -57.52
C ALA A 79 -9.08 -2.98 -58.81
N LEU A 80 -7.95 -3.60 -59.21
CA LEU A 80 -7.76 -4.69 -60.20
C LEU A 80 -6.26 -5.09 -60.18
N ALA A 81 -5.78 -6.29 -60.52
CA ALA A 81 -6.34 -7.66 -60.56
C ALA A 81 -5.21 -8.70 -60.89
N ALA A 82 -5.60 -9.97 -61.07
CA ALA A 82 -4.81 -11.18 -61.43
C ALA A 82 -3.91 -11.76 -60.31
N LYS A 83 -3.88 -13.07 -59.95
CA LYS A 83 -4.22 -14.40 -60.53
C LYS A 83 -3.10 -15.15 -61.30
N THR A 84 -2.40 -16.06 -60.58
CA THR A 84 -2.06 -17.49 -60.90
C THR A 84 -1.35 -17.85 -62.23
N PRO A 85 -0.43 -18.88 -62.28
CA PRO A 85 -0.74 -20.27 -61.89
C PRO A 85 0.42 -21.12 -61.28
N ILE A 86 0.22 -22.45 -61.22
CA ILE A 86 1.07 -23.48 -60.58
C ILE A 86 1.56 -24.51 -61.63
N PRO A 87 2.81 -25.02 -61.55
CA PRO A 87 3.24 -26.28 -62.16
C PRO A 87 3.58 -27.39 -61.12
N LYS A 88 3.77 -28.64 -61.58
CA LYS A 88 4.04 -29.84 -60.74
C LYS A 88 5.26 -30.65 -61.23
N THR A 89 6.00 -31.27 -60.28
CA THR A 89 6.82 -32.52 -60.42
C THR A 89 8.04 -32.50 -61.38
N LEU A 90 9.12 -33.30 -61.23
CA LEU A 90 9.45 -34.45 -60.33
C LEU A 90 10.99 -34.69 -60.21
N ALA A 91 11.48 -35.12 -59.02
CA ALA A 91 12.68 -35.96 -58.76
C ALA A 91 14.11 -35.45 -59.16
N PRO A 92 15.21 -36.16 -58.77
CA PRO A 92 15.61 -36.51 -57.39
C PRO A 92 17.11 -36.24 -57.07
N VAL A 93 17.47 -36.01 -55.79
CA VAL A 93 18.88 -36.00 -55.32
C VAL A 93 19.00 -36.70 -53.95
N ALA A 94 20.19 -37.28 -53.70
CA ALA A 94 20.52 -38.24 -52.65
C ALA A 94 20.21 -37.86 -51.18
N SER A 95 20.05 -38.91 -50.37
CA SER A 95 19.88 -38.85 -48.92
C SER A 95 21.18 -38.57 -48.16
N SER A 96 21.09 -37.76 -47.10
CA SER A 96 22.05 -37.77 -45.99
C SER A 96 21.31 -37.81 -44.65
N SER A 97 21.42 -38.95 -43.97
CA SER A 97 20.67 -39.24 -42.74
C SER A 97 21.32 -38.63 -41.50
N SER A 98 21.11 -37.33 -41.27
CA SER A 98 21.37 -36.73 -39.96
C SER A 98 20.22 -37.06 -38.99
N SER A 99 20.47 -38.01 -38.08
CA SER A 99 19.55 -38.44 -37.02
C SER A 99 19.42 -37.37 -35.93
N ARG A 100 18.80 -36.24 -36.25
CA ARG A 100 18.47 -35.19 -35.29
C ARG A 100 17.65 -35.81 -34.15
N PRO A 101 18.12 -35.78 -32.89
CA PRO A 101 17.41 -36.44 -31.80
C PRO A 101 16.01 -35.83 -31.63
N PRO A 102 15.00 -36.64 -31.26
CA PRO A 102 13.64 -36.13 -31.08
C PRO A 102 13.66 -34.99 -30.05
N PRO A 103 12.93 -33.89 -30.29
CA PRO A 103 12.92 -32.77 -29.37
C PRO A 103 12.47 -33.26 -27.99
N ALA A 104 13.34 -33.11 -26.99
CA ALA A 104 13.10 -33.62 -25.64
C ALA A 104 11.72 -33.16 -25.18
N LYS A 105 10.83 -34.13 -24.89
CA LYS A 105 9.47 -33.86 -24.42
C LYS A 105 9.59 -32.98 -23.17
N LYS A 106 9.22 -31.71 -23.27
CA LYS A 106 9.13 -30.81 -22.10
C LYS A 106 8.11 -31.42 -21.14
N ILE A 107 8.62 -32.08 -20.10
CA ILE A 107 7.79 -32.65 -19.03
C ILE A 107 7.03 -31.48 -18.44
N LYS A 108 5.70 -31.53 -18.51
CA LYS A 108 4.86 -30.51 -17.87
C LYS A 108 5.01 -30.69 -16.36
N PRO A 109 5.34 -29.65 -15.57
CA PRO A 109 5.42 -29.78 -14.13
C PRO A 109 4.08 -30.26 -13.57
N SER A 110 4.16 -31.15 -12.58
CA SER A 110 3.03 -31.67 -11.84
C SER A 110 2.27 -30.55 -11.11
N GLU A 111 1.03 -30.81 -10.72
CA GLU A 111 0.23 -29.84 -9.95
C GLU A 111 0.92 -29.48 -8.62
N THR A 112 1.57 -30.45 -7.97
CA THR A 112 2.38 -30.24 -6.76
C THR A 112 3.61 -29.36 -7.00
N GLU A 113 4.35 -29.55 -8.09
CA GLU A 113 5.52 -28.70 -8.42
C GLU A 113 5.10 -27.26 -8.71
N LYS A 114 3.99 -27.03 -9.41
CA LYS A 114 3.44 -25.68 -9.63
C LYS A 114 3.08 -24.98 -8.32
N LEU A 115 2.41 -25.70 -7.40
CA LEU A 115 2.05 -25.16 -6.09
C LEU A 115 3.29 -24.90 -5.22
N LYS A 116 4.35 -25.72 -5.34
CA LYS A 116 5.64 -25.46 -4.69
C LYS A 116 6.30 -24.18 -5.24
N THR A 117 6.34 -24.00 -6.56
CA THR A 117 6.84 -22.76 -7.19
C THR A 117 6.02 -21.55 -6.74
N LEU A 118 4.70 -21.69 -6.57
CA LEU A 118 3.84 -20.61 -6.07
C LEU A 118 4.16 -20.21 -4.62
N GLU A 119 4.45 -21.16 -3.73
CA GLU A 119 4.90 -20.82 -2.36
C GLU A 119 6.28 -20.13 -2.36
N GLU A 120 7.19 -20.54 -3.23
CA GLU A 120 8.49 -19.88 -3.39
C GLU A 120 8.33 -18.45 -3.93
N GLU A 121 7.56 -18.25 -5.01
CA GLU A 121 7.24 -16.91 -5.54
C GLU A 121 6.46 -16.06 -4.52
N SER A 122 5.66 -16.67 -3.63
CA SER A 122 4.93 -15.94 -2.58
C SER A 122 5.88 -15.22 -1.61
N LYS A 123 7.14 -15.65 -1.47
CA LYS A 123 8.12 -14.98 -0.60
C LYS A 123 8.37 -13.54 -1.05
N ASN A 124 8.33 -13.29 -2.36
CA ASN A 124 8.63 -12.00 -2.99
C ASN A 124 7.44 -11.01 -2.99
N VAL A 125 6.30 -11.37 -2.40
CA VAL A 125 5.14 -10.48 -2.27
C VAL A 125 5.44 -9.30 -1.31
N PRO A 126 5.11 -8.05 -1.68
CA PRO A 126 5.21 -6.86 -0.83
C PRO A 126 4.80 -7.07 0.63
N ARG A 127 5.62 -6.58 1.59
CA ARG A 127 5.31 -6.70 3.03
C ARG A 127 3.94 -6.08 3.37
N TYR A 128 3.63 -4.93 2.78
CA TYR A 128 2.35 -4.25 2.97
C TYR A 128 1.54 -4.28 1.68
N LEU A 129 0.24 -4.51 1.82
CA LEU A 129 -0.74 -4.41 0.74
C LEU A 129 -1.94 -3.59 1.20
N PHE A 130 -2.62 -2.98 0.23
CA PHE A 130 -3.72 -2.06 0.43
C PHE A 130 -5.00 -2.59 -0.22
N ARG A 131 -6.16 -2.18 0.29
CA ARG A 131 -7.47 -2.55 -0.27
C ARG A 131 -8.48 -1.43 -0.02
N ALA A 132 -9.34 -1.15 -0.99
CA ALA A 132 -10.54 -0.36 -0.78
C ALA A 132 -11.79 -1.26 -0.87
N CYS A 133 -12.69 -1.13 0.09
CA CYS A 133 -13.92 -1.91 0.16
C CYS A 133 -15.05 -1.11 0.82
N SER A 134 -16.18 -1.77 1.07
CA SER A 134 -17.31 -1.27 1.84
C SER A 134 -18.10 -2.47 2.37
N PRO A 135 -19.05 -2.30 3.31
CA PRO A 135 -19.96 -3.37 3.72
C PRO A 135 -20.77 -4.01 2.57
N SER A 136 -20.94 -3.30 1.44
CA SER A 136 -21.58 -3.85 0.23
C SER A 136 -20.65 -4.69 -0.66
N SER A 137 -19.32 -4.57 -0.49
CA SER A 137 -18.34 -5.29 -1.31
C SER A 137 -18.44 -6.81 -1.10
N GLY A 138 -18.20 -7.57 -2.17
CA GLY A 138 -18.46 -9.03 -2.17
C GLY A 138 -19.93 -9.42 -2.32
N GLY A 139 -20.86 -8.46 -2.39
CA GLY A 139 -22.29 -8.70 -2.64
C GLY A 139 -23.23 -8.44 -1.46
N GLY A 140 -22.80 -7.68 -0.45
CA GLY A 140 -23.66 -7.27 0.67
C GLY A 140 -23.89 -8.33 1.75
N LEU A 141 -23.20 -9.47 1.69
CA LEU A 141 -23.15 -10.40 2.81
C LEU A 141 -22.44 -9.72 4.00
N LYS A 142 -23.07 -9.78 5.18
CA LYS A 142 -22.57 -9.17 6.41
C LYS A 142 -21.24 -9.80 6.84
N GLY A 143 -20.46 -9.08 7.63
CA GLY A 143 -19.16 -9.56 8.16
C GLY A 143 -18.00 -9.59 7.16
N LEU A 144 -18.23 -9.62 5.84
CA LEU A 144 -17.16 -9.70 4.82
C LEU A 144 -16.12 -8.57 4.90
N ASN A 145 -16.55 -7.34 5.21
CA ASN A 145 -15.71 -6.15 5.25
C ASN A 145 -16.11 -5.31 6.46
N THR A 146 -15.23 -5.19 7.44
CA THR A 146 -15.46 -4.50 8.72
C THR A 146 -14.26 -3.62 9.07
N ILE A 147 -14.38 -2.80 10.13
CA ILE A 147 -13.24 -2.00 10.62
C ILE A 147 -12.17 -2.86 11.31
N ASP A 148 -12.55 -4.08 11.75
CA ASP A 148 -11.72 -5.02 12.52
C ASP A 148 -11.12 -6.15 11.68
N GLY A 149 -11.61 -6.36 10.45
CA GLY A 149 -11.07 -7.35 9.51
C GLY A 149 -11.83 -7.48 8.19
N VAL A 150 -11.19 -8.17 7.25
CA VAL A 150 -11.76 -8.61 5.95
C VAL A 150 -11.84 -10.12 5.94
N PHE A 151 -13.03 -10.66 5.68
CA PHE A 151 -13.33 -12.08 5.76
C PHE A 151 -13.84 -12.58 4.39
N PRO A 152 -13.19 -13.57 3.75
CA PRO A 152 -13.73 -14.21 2.55
C PRO A 152 -15.04 -14.94 2.84
N HIS A 153 -15.89 -15.12 1.82
CA HIS A 153 -17.26 -15.65 1.95
C HIS A 153 -17.36 -16.98 2.71
N ALA A 154 -16.40 -17.88 2.54
CA ALA A 154 -16.36 -19.15 3.24
C ALA A 154 -16.37 -18.98 4.78
N PHE A 155 -15.65 -17.97 5.29
CA PHE A 155 -15.39 -17.74 6.72
C PHE A 155 -16.45 -16.88 7.44
N VAL A 156 -17.61 -16.61 6.82
CA VAL A 156 -18.76 -15.94 7.47
C VAL A 156 -20.07 -16.69 7.23
N ASP A 157 -20.99 -16.66 8.20
CA ASP A 157 -22.37 -17.16 8.04
C ASP A 157 -23.30 -16.13 7.36
N VAL A 158 -24.58 -16.47 7.19
CA VAL A 158 -25.59 -15.59 6.57
C VAL A 158 -25.94 -14.35 7.41
N ASP A 159 -25.71 -14.40 8.72
CA ASP A 159 -25.90 -13.27 9.64
C ASP A 159 -24.67 -12.36 9.69
N GLY A 160 -23.51 -12.85 9.24
CA GLY A 160 -22.20 -12.19 9.27
C GLY A 160 -21.31 -12.59 10.44
N LYS A 161 -21.61 -13.69 11.15
CA LYS A 161 -20.74 -14.25 12.20
C LYS A 161 -19.56 -14.99 11.58
N LYS A 162 -18.38 -14.90 12.20
CA LYS A 162 -17.17 -15.60 11.75
C LYS A 162 -17.32 -17.13 11.92
N ILE A 163 -16.81 -17.88 10.96
CA ILE A 163 -16.73 -19.35 10.98
C ILE A 163 -15.24 -19.74 10.88
N PRO A 164 -14.56 -20.12 11.99
CA PRO A 164 -13.12 -20.36 12.00
C PRO A 164 -12.65 -21.43 11.00
N ASP A 165 -13.32 -22.58 10.96
CA ASP A 165 -13.07 -23.67 10.00
C ASP A 165 -14.04 -23.60 8.79
N GLY A 166 -14.44 -22.38 8.39
CA GLY A 166 -15.38 -22.17 7.28
C GLY A 166 -14.81 -22.42 5.88
N GLY A 167 -13.49 -22.53 5.77
CA GLY A 167 -12.74 -22.85 4.56
C GLY A 167 -11.51 -23.70 4.87
N ALA A 168 -10.68 -23.97 3.86
CA ALA A 168 -9.42 -24.68 3.99
C ALA A 168 -8.38 -23.87 4.78
N LYS A 169 -7.39 -24.56 5.37
CA LYS A 169 -6.30 -23.93 6.12
C LYS A 169 -5.14 -23.52 5.20
N SER A 170 -5.11 -24.09 4.00
CA SER A 170 -4.13 -23.88 2.96
C SER A 170 -4.73 -24.14 1.57
N ILE A 171 -4.26 -23.47 0.52
CA ILE A 171 -4.64 -23.81 -0.87
C ILE A 171 -4.17 -25.22 -1.28
N HIS A 172 -3.22 -25.79 -0.53
CA HIS A 172 -2.69 -27.14 -0.72
C HIS A 172 -3.59 -28.23 -0.10
N ASP A 173 -4.53 -27.86 0.76
CA ASP A 173 -5.58 -28.77 1.29
C ASP A 173 -6.71 -28.97 0.26
N LEU A 174 -6.78 -28.10 -0.76
CA LEU A 174 -7.79 -28.12 -1.82
C LEU A 174 -7.28 -28.94 -3.02
N PRO A 175 -8.14 -29.74 -3.69
CA PRO A 175 -7.82 -30.28 -5.00
C PRO A 175 -7.45 -29.13 -5.95
N TYR A 176 -6.36 -29.25 -6.72
CA TYR A 176 -5.85 -28.17 -7.58
C TYR A 176 -6.91 -27.58 -8.52
N GLN A 177 -7.79 -28.43 -9.08
CA GLN A 177 -8.88 -28.02 -9.96
C GLN A 177 -10.06 -27.33 -9.23
N VAL A 178 -10.14 -27.42 -7.90
CA VAL A 178 -11.02 -26.60 -7.04
C VAL A 178 -10.35 -25.25 -6.77
N ALA A 179 -9.09 -25.23 -6.33
CA ALA A 179 -8.34 -24.00 -6.11
C ALA A 179 -8.29 -23.10 -7.36
N ARG A 180 -8.02 -23.69 -8.53
CA ARG A 180 -8.05 -23.02 -9.84
C ARG A 180 -9.42 -22.41 -10.14
N ARG A 181 -10.51 -23.19 -10.04
CA ARG A 181 -11.86 -22.68 -10.32
C ARG A 181 -12.31 -21.62 -9.32
N MET A 182 -11.91 -21.72 -8.05
CA MET A 182 -12.17 -20.72 -7.02
C MET A 182 -11.46 -19.40 -7.29
N ALA A 183 -10.20 -19.42 -7.71
CA ALA A 183 -9.44 -18.22 -8.07
C ALA A 183 -10.02 -17.53 -9.32
N ILE A 184 -10.29 -18.30 -10.39
CA ILE A 184 -10.96 -17.80 -11.60
C ILE A 184 -12.35 -17.23 -11.26
N GLY A 185 -13.11 -17.92 -10.40
CA GLY A 185 -14.43 -17.48 -9.94
C GLY A 185 -14.36 -16.14 -9.19
N HIS A 186 -13.42 -16.00 -8.25
CA HIS A 186 -13.19 -14.74 -7.52
C HIS A 186 -12.88 -13.58 -8.46
N LEU A 187 -11.86 -13.76 -9.31
CA LEU A 187 -11.35 -12.73 -10.23
C LEU A 187 -12.36 -12.32 -11.32
N SER A 188 -13.22 -13.24 -11.75
CA SER A 188 -14.34 -12.94 -12.66
C SER A 188 -15.63 -12.50 -11.96
N GLY A 189 -15.60 -12.30 -10.63
CA GLY A 189 -16.73 -11.80 -9.84
C GLY A 189 -17.89 -12.79 -9.69
N GLN A 190 -17.67 -14.07 -9.99
CA GLN A 190 -18.66 -15.13 -9.83
C GLN A 190 -18.99 -15.34 -8.35
N ARG A 191 -20.25 -15.73 -8.09
CA ARG A 191 -20.76 -16.00 -6.75
C ARG A 191 -21.47 -17.35 -6.76
N PRO A 192 -20.73 -18.47 -6.66
CA PRO A 192 -21.34 -19.79 -6.53
C PRO A 192 -22.10 -19.90 -5.21
N THR A 193 -22.90 -20.96 -5.05
CA THR A 193 -23.64 -21.21 -3.80
C THR A 193 -22.70 -21.55 -2.64
N ARG A 194 -23.13 -21.36 -1.39
CA ARG A 194 -22.30 -21.69 -0.20
C ARG A 194 -21.85 -23.16 -0.15
N THR A 195 -22.65 -24.05 -0.71
CA THR A 195 -22.41 -25.50 -0.80
C THR A 195 -21.45 -25.90 -1.93
N ASP A 196 -21.03 -24.95 -2.78
CA ASP A 196 -20.06 -25.22 -3.84
C ASP A 196 -18.62 -25.22 -3.28
N PRO A 197 -17.77 -26.20 -3.59
CA PRO A 197 -16.37 -26.22 -3.13
C PRO A 197 -15.53 -25.05 -3.67
N THR A 198 -16.02 -24.30 -4.66
CA THR A 198 -15.42 -23.06 -5.17
C THR A 198 -15.94 -21.78 -4.51
N TYR A 199 -16.77 -21.90 -3.46
CA TYR A 199 -17.20 -20.76 -2.65
C TYR A 199 -15.99 -20.05 -2.04
N SER A 200 -15.96 -18.72 -2.16
CA SER A 200 -14.66 -18.03 -2.22
C SER A 200 -13.95 -17.92 -0.87
N GLN A 201 -12.70 -18.36 -0.85
CA GLN A 201 -11.77 -18.31 0.29
C GLN A 201 -10.73 -17.18 0.15
N TYR A 202 -10.86 -16.34 -0.88
CA TYR A 202 -9.93 -15.25 -1.20
C TYR A 202 -10.51 -13.85 -0.92
N SER A 203 -9.63 -12.86 -0.82
CA SER A 203 -9.95 -11.44 -0.95
C SER A 203 -8.89 -10.70 -1.79
N SER A 204 -9.33 -9.79 -2.67
CA SER A 204 -8.47 -8.92 -3.49
C SER A 204 -7.74 -7.82 -2.69
N TRP A 205 -6.44 -7.66 -2.93
CA TRP A 205 -5.59 -6.58 -2.42
C TRP A 205 -4.65 -6.08 -3.53
N ALA A 206 -4.02 -4.92 -3.34
CA ALA A 206 -3.11 -4.32 -4.31
C ALA A 206 -1.87 -3.69 -3.64
N ALA A 207 -0.74 -3.69 -4.34
CA ALA A 207 0.47 -2.96 -3.91
C ALA A 207 0.37 -1.45 -4.21
N SER A 208 -0.42 -1.05 -5.22
CA SER A 208 -0.65 0.36 -5.56
C SER A 208 -1.70 1.00 -4.66
N PHE A 209 -1.28 1.96 -3.84
CA PHE A 209 -2.19 2.74 -3.03
C PHE A 209 -3.04 3.72 -3.87
N ALA A 210 -2.57 4.11 -5.07
CA ALA A 210 -3.28 5.03 -5.96
C ALA A 210 -4.63 4.46 -6.43
N LEU A 211 -4.61 3.20 -6.86
CA LEU A 211 -5.78 2.42 -7.21
C LEU A 211 -6.77 2.32 -6.05
N VAL A 212 -6.25 2.06 -4.85
CA VAL A 212 -7.04 1.93 -3.62
C VAL A 212 -7.69 3.25 -3.21
N LEU A 213 -6.98 4.39 -3.26
CA LEU A 213 -7.57 5.69 -2.92
C LEU A 213 -8.59 6.18 -3.96
N GLN A 214 -8.38 5.94 -5.25
CA GLN A 214 -9.38 6.25 -6.29
C GLN A 214 -10.63 5.38 -6.13
N TYR A 215 -10.47 4.06 -5.94
CA TYR A 215 -11.61 3.17 -5.74
C TYR A 215 -12.34 3.47 -4.42
N GLY A 216 -11.61 3.76 -3.35
CA GLY A 216 -12.17 4.19 -2.06
C GLY A 216 -13.01 5.45 -2.18
N HIS A 217 -12.60 6.43 -2.98
CA HIS A 217 -13.39 7.64 -3.26
C HIS A 217 -14.78 7.27 -3.80
N SER A 218 -14.85 6.36 -4.78
CA SER A 218 -16.13 5.86 -5.34
C SER A 218 -17.01 5.11 -4.31
N ARG A 219 -16.45 4.71 -3.17
CA ARG A 219 -17.13 3.99 -2.09
C ARG A 219 -17.48 4.86 -0.88
N ALA A 220 -17.06 6.12 -0.83
CA ALA A 220 -17.26 7.01 0.31
C ALA A 220 -18.73 7.04 0.80
N ALA A 221 -19.66 7.25 -0.13
CA ALA A 221 -21.11 7.34 0.15
C ALA A 221 -21.78 6.03 0.62
N VAL A 222 -21.09 4.88 0.54
CA VAL A 222 -21.62 3.56 0.94
C VAL A 222 -20.82 2.94 2.09
N GLY A 223 -20.24 3.79 2.95
CA GLY A 223 -19.41 3.33 4.08
C GLY A 223 -18.07 2.76 3.62
N GLY A 224 -17.42 3.43 2.68
CA GLY A 224 -16.12 3.02 2.13
C GLY A 224 -15.04 2.93 3.21
N LEU A 225 -14.19 1.90 3.11
CA LEU A 225 -13.03 1.66 3.96
C LEU A 225 -11.76 1.65 3.09
N ILE A 226 -10.70 2.30 3.57
CA ILE A 226 -9.32 2.06 3.13
C ILE A 226 -8.68 1.12 4.15
N CYS A 227 -8.12 0.01 3.66
CA CYS A 227 -7.49 -1.02 4.47
C CYS A 227 -6.00 -1.15 4.11
N VAL A 228 -5.19 -1.51 5.10
CA VAL A 228 -3.79 -1.92 4.97
C VAL A 228 -3.58 -3.23 5.74
N LEU A 229 -2.68 -4.07 5.25
CA LEU A 229 -2.18 -5.25 5.97
C LEU A 229 -0.66 -5.24 6.07
N ASP A 230 -0.12 -5.91 7.10
CA ASP A 230 1.29 -6.29 7.24
C ASP A 230 1.37 -7.82 7.16
N ARG A 231 1.90 -8.35 6.06
CA ARG A 231 1.87 -9.80 5.77
C ARG A 231 2.58 -10.65 6.83
N TYR A 232 3.52 -10.08 7.57
CA TYR A 232 4.28 -10.79 8.61
C TYR A 232 3.55 -10.81 9.96
N LYS A 233 2.44 -10.08 10.11
CA LYS A 233 1.57 -10.06 11.30
C LYS A 233 0.19 -10.67 11.06
N LEU A 234 -0.01 -11.36 9.94
CA LEU A 234 -1.26 -12.05 9.59
C LEU A 234 -1.47 -13.35 10.41
N PRO A 235 -2.70 -13.86 10.52
CA PRO A 235 -2.97 -15.17 11.10
C PRO A 235 -2.20 -16.29 10.37
N LYS A 236 -1.79 -17.33 11.10
CA LYS A 236 -0.90 -18.42 10.61
C LYS A 236 -1.36 -19.11 9.30
N ASN A 237 -2.66 -19.21 9.09
CA ASN A 237 -3.28 -19.88 7.93
C ASN A 237 -3.62 -18.89 6.79
N THR A 238 -3.40 -17.60 6.99
CA THR A 238 -3.67 -16.55 6.02
C THR A 238 -2.46 -16.39 5.10
N LYS A 239 -2.66 -16.61 3.80
CA LYS A 239 -1.58 -16.65 2.80
C LYS A 239 -1.84 -15.65 1.68
N VAL A 240 -0.78 -15.07 1.13
CA VAL A 240 -0.88 -14.02 0.11
C VAL A 240 -0.21 -14.49 -1.18
N TYR A 241 -0.97 -14.48 -2.27
CA TYR A 241 -0.52 -14.91 -3.59
C TYR A 241 -0.75 -13.79 -4.60
N HIS A 242 0.19 -13.59 -5.52
CA HIS A 242 0.06 -12.60 -6.59
C HIS A 242 -0.59 -13.22 -7.82
N CYS A 243 -1.55 -12.55 -8.47
CA CYS A 243 -2.32 -13.16 -9.56
C CYS A 243 -1.47 -13.64 -10.76
N PRO A 244 -0.45 -12.92 -11.24
CA PRO A 244 0.49 -13.43 -12.25
C PRO A 244 1.29 -14.67 -11.82
N ALA A 245 1.63 -14.78 -10.53
CA ALA A 245 2.26 -15.99 -9.96
C ALA A 245 1.28 -17.17 -9.97
N MET A 246 0.02 -16.91 -9.57
CA MET A 246 -1.06 -17.89 -9.68
C MET A 246 -1.33 -18.30 -11.14
N MET A 247 -1.17 -17.40 -12.11
CA MET A 247 -1.28 -17.68 -13.54
C MET A 247 -0.14 -18.59 -14.03
N ARG A 248 1.12 -18.32 -13.63
CA ARG A 248 2.26 -19.24 -13.88
C ARG A 248 2.03 -20.62 -13.28
N ALA A 249 1.48 -20.67 -12.06
CA ALA A 249 1.08 -21.90 -11.39
C ALA A 249 -0.20 -22.56 -11.98
N GLY A 250 -0.83 -21.94 -12.98
CA GLY A 250 -2.01 -22.45 -13.69
C GLY A 250 -3.33 -22.40 -12.90
N LEU A 251 -3.39 -21.58 -11.85
CA LEU A 251 -4.58 -21.38 -11.00
C LEU A 251 -5.53 -20.28 -11.52
N CYS A 252 -5.08 -19.38 -12.39
CA CYS A 252 -5.95 -18.41 -13.06
C CYS A 252 -5.58 -18.22 -14.54
N ASP A 253 -6.53 -17.68 -15.32
CA ASP A 253 -6.48 -17.61 -16.79
C ASP A 253 -6.20 -16.20 -17.34
N SER A 254 -5.87 -15.25 -16.47
CA SER A 254 -5.53 -13.86 -16.79
C SER A 254 -4.63 -13.33 -15.67
N PRO A 255 -3.68 -12.42 -15.94
CA PRO A 255 -2.64 -12.10 -14.96
C PRO A 255 -3.13 -11.20 -13.82
N TYR A 256 -4.06 -10.25 -14.06
CA TYR A 256 -4.49 -9.25 -13.06
C TYR A 256 -3.29 -8.62 -12.30
N ASP A 257 -2.35 -7.99 -13.02
CA ASP A 257 -1.04 -7.56 -12.49
C ASP A 257 -1.05 -6.74 -11.19
N HIS A 258 -2.08 -5.94 -10.96
CA HIS A 258 -2.26 -5.15 -9.73
C HIS A 258 -2.64 -6.00 -8.49
N GLU A 259 -3.21 -7.18 -8.71
CA GLU A 259 -4.04 -7.88 -7.74
C GLU A 259 -3.30 -9.03 -7.03
N TYR A 260 -3.47 -9.06 -5.72
CA TYR A 260 -2.98 -10.09 -4.82
C TYR A 260 -4.20 -10.72 -4.14
N LEU A 261 -4.33 -12.04 -4.24
CA LEU A 261 -5.36 -12.80 -3.54
C LEU A 261 -4.82 -13.23 -2.17
N VAL A 262 -5.43 -12.69 -1.12
CA VAL A 262 -5.21 -13.17 0.25
C VAL A 262 -6.20 -14.29 0.53
N HIS A 263 -5.68 -15.50 0.71
CA HIS A 263 -6.43 -16.69 1.14
C HIS A 263 -6.63 -16.65 2.66
N GLY A 264 -7.87 -16.81 3.11
CA GLY A 264 -8.23 -16.80 4.54
C GLY A 264 -8.54 -15.39 5.11
N PRO A 265 -8.95 -15.32 6.40
CA PRO A 265 -9.27 -14.07 7.08
C PRO A 265 -8.08 -13.10 7.22
N VAL A 266 -8.35 -11.81 7.14
CA VAL A 266 -7.37 -10.73 7.38
C VAL A 266 -7.86 -9.92 8.58
N GLU A 267 -7.24 -10.12 9.74
CA GLU A 267 -7.62 -9.50 11.01
C GLU A 267 -6.42 -9.45 11.99
N GLY A 268 -6.60 -8.79 13.14
CA GLY A 268 -5.60 -8.74 14.20
C GLY A 268 -4.48 -7.72 13.94
N PRO A 269 -3.30 -7.86 14.59
CA PRO A 269 -2.22 -6.87 14.52
C PRO A 269 -1.67 -6.60 13.11
N GLY A 270 -1.83 -7.54 12.18
CA GLY A 270 -1.47 -7.39 10.78
C GLY A 270 -2.53 -6.73 9.90
N PHE A 271 -3.57 -6.12 10.46
CA PHE A 271 -4.64 -5.45 9.72
C PHE A 271 -5.02 -4.10 10.35
N LYS A 272 -5.37 -3.13 9.50
CA LYS A 272 -6.09 -1.93 9.89
C LYS A 272 -7.01 -1.46 8.76
N ALA A 273 -8.20 -0.98 9.13
CA ALA A 273 -9.04 -0.16 8.27
C ALA A 273 -9.30 1.23 8.87
N VAL A 274 -9.55 2.20 7.98
CA VAL A 274 -10.00 3.58 8.28
C VAL A 274 -11.13 3.92 7.32
N THR A 275 -12.15 4.66 7.76
CA THR A 275 -13.26 5.04 6.88
C THR A 275 -12.81 6.11 5.87
N VAL A 276 -13.29 6.01 4.63
CA VAL A 276 -13.01 7.02 3.59
C VAL A 276 -13.55 8.38 4.00
N ALA A 277 -14.70 8.44 4.69
CA ALA A 277 -15.25 9.68 5.23
C ALA A 277 -14.28 10.42 6.15
N ARG A 278 -13.67 9.72 7.12
CA ARG A 278 -12.66 10.28 8.02
C ARG A 278 -11.45 10.84 7.28
N LEU A 279 -10.97 10.13 6.25
CA LEU A 279 -9.85 10.57 5.42
C LEU A 279 -10.21 11.80 4.55
N VAL A 280 -11.47 11.90 4.09
CA VAL A 280 -11.98 13.10 3.39
C VAL A 280 -12.07 14.30 4.33
N GLU A 281 -12.57 14.13 5.56
CA GLU A 281 -12.64 15.18 6.59
C GLU A 281 -11.25 15.75 6.93
N MET A 282 -10.21 14.92 6.89
CA MET A 282 -8.82 15.32 7.11
C MET A 282 -8.11 15.86 5.86
N GLY A 283 -8.82 16.05 4.74
CA GLY A 283 -8.28 16.68 3.54
C GLY A 283 -7.39 15.79 2.66
N LEU A 284 -7.48 14.45 2.76
CA LEU A 284 -6.61 13.53 1.98
C LEU A 284 -6.60 13.84 0.47
N TYR A 285 -7.77 14.10 -0.13
CA TYR A 285 -7.87 14.41 -1.56
C TYR A 285 -7.49 15.87 -1.90
N THR A 286 -7.27 16.72 -0.89
CA THR A 286 -6.72 18.08 -1.04
C THR A 286 -5.19 18.05 -1.03
N GLU A 287 -4.58 17.24 -0.17
CA GLU A 287 -3.13 16.99 -0.17
C GLU A 287 -2.69 16.11 -1.36
N ILE A 288 -3.54 15.17 -1.79
CA ILE A 288 -3.28 14.22 -2.87
C ILE A 288 -4.37 14.29 -3.97
N PRO A 289 -4.47 15.39 -4.72
CA PRO A 289 -5.49 15.54 -5.76
C PRO A 289 -5.27 14.62 -6.97
N CYS A 290 -4.08 14.03 -7.13
CA CYS A 290 -3.75 13.17 -8.27
C CYS A 290 -4.49 11.82 -8.27
N VAL A 291 -5.06 11.38 -7.13
CA VAL A 291 -5.87 10.14 -7.03
C VAL A 291 -7.38 10.37 -7.14
N LEU A 292 -7.84 11.61 -7.33
CA LEU A 292 -9.26 11.90 -7.57
C LEU A 292 -9.75 11.28 -8.90
N PRO A 293 -10.98 10.76 -8.99
CA PRO A 293 -11.53 10.26 -10.26
C PRO A 293 -11.58 11.32 -11.37
N THR A 294 -11.81 12.58 -11.01
CA THR A 294 -11.83 13.74 -11.93
C THR A 294 -10.46 14.10 -12.52
N SER A 295 -9.37 13.48 -12.06
CA SER A 295 -8.03 13.70 -12.62
C SER A 295 -7.80 13.08 -14.00
N GLY A 296 -8.78 12.31 -14.52
CA GLY A 296 -8.70 11.57 -15.78
C GLY A 296 -7.80 10.34 -15.76
N ARG A 297 -7.16 10.03 -14.62
CA ARG A 297 -6.11 9.00 -14.51
C ARG A 297 -6.71 7.65 -14.14
N TYR A 298 -6.56 6.65 -15.01
CA TYR A 298 -7.06 5.29 -14.78
C TYR A 298 -5.98 4.42 -14.13
N TRP A 299 -6.01 4.26 -12.81
CA TRP A 299 -5.00 3.51 -12.04
C TRP A 299 -5.13 1.97 -12.15
N TRP A 300 -5.93 1.47 -13.09
CA TRP A 300 -6.37 0.07 -13.19
C TRP A 300 -5.52 -0.81 -14.13
N GLY A 301 -4.53 -0.22 -14.81
CA GLY A 301 -3.59 -0.92 -15.69
C GLY A 301 -2.15 -0.50 -15.43
N GLN A 302 -1.20 -1.09 -16.16
CA GLN A 302 0.19 -0.65 -16.18
C GLN A 302 0.28 0.78 -16.74
N ILE A 303 1.13 1.61 -16.14
CA ILE A 303 1.47 2.95 -16.65
C ILE A 303 2.95 2.90 -17.08
N PRO A 304 3.26 2.92 -18.39
CA PRO A 304 4.63 2.98 -18.86
C PRO A 304 5.39 4.18 -18.26
N GLN A 305 6.68 4.01 -17.96
CA GLN A 305 7.49 5.05 -17.30
C GLN A 305 7.44 6.40 -18.06
N LYS A 306 7.48 6.37 -19.39
CA LYS A 306 7.37 7.57 -20.24
C LYS A 306 6.04 8.31 -20.03
N ASP A 307 4.94 7.58 -19.93
CA ASP A 307 3.60 8.15 -19.80
C ASP A 307 3.37 8.67 -18.38
N TRP A 308 3.93 7.98 -17.38
CA TRP A 308 4.04 8.49 -16.01
C TRP A 308 4.81 9.81 -15.96
N GLU A 309 5.96 9.89 -16.63
CA GLU A 309 6.79 11.09 -16.64
C GLU A 309 6.19 12.27 -17.40
N ALA A 310 5.34 12.00 -18.40
CA ALA A 310 4.58 13.01 -19.11
C ALA A 310 3.33 13.50 -18.34
N LEU A 311 2.60 12.58 -17.69
CA LEU A 311 1.35 12.88 -16.98
C LEU A 311 1.56 13.50 -15.58
N PHE A 312 2.72 13.26 -14.95
CA PHE A 312 3.00 13.68 -13.58
C PHE A 312 4.32 14.48 -13.53
N PRO A 313 4.28 15.82 -13.37
CA PRO A 313 5.50 16.61 -13.18
C PRO A 313 6.14 16.25 -11.82
N PRO A 314 7.49 16.25 -11.71
CA PRO A 314 8.16 15.90 -10.47
C PRO A 314 8.00 17.01 -9.43
N LYS A 315 7.49 16.65 -8.25
CA LYS A 315 7.33 17.54 -7.08
C LYS A 315 8.41 17.27 -6.04
N ALA A 316 8.95 18.35 -5.48
CA ALA A 316 9.84 18.24 -4.33
C ALA A 316 9.11 17.73 -3.08
N ILE A 317 9.81 17.07 -2.16
CA ILE A 317 9.30 16.76 -0.82
C ILE A 317 9.48 18.00 0.06
N THR A 318 8.41 18.44 0.74
CA THR A 318 8.45 19.58 1.66
C THR A 318 7.98 19.14 3.04
N GLU A 319 8.59 19.70 4.09
CA GLU A 319 8.27 19.36 5.48
C GLU A 319 6.78 19.55 5.80
N LYS A 320 6.16 20.62 5.27
CA LYS A 320 4.71 20.87 5.39
C LYS A 320 3.89 19.71 4.80
N GLN A 321 4.23 19.22 3.61
CA GLN A 321 3.52 18.09 3.00
C GLN A 321 3.70 16.81 3.83
N VAL A 322 4.93 16.52 4.29
CA VAL A 322 5.20 15.32 5.12
C VAL A 322 4.41 15.38 6.44
N ARG A 323 4.40 16.53 7.15
CA ARG A 323 3.65 16.68 8.41
C ARG A 323 2.13 16.60 8.23
N SER A 324 1.60 17.18 7.15
CA SER A 324 0.17 17.09 6.83
C SER A 324 -0.24 15.65 6.53
N LEU A 325 0.47 14.97 5.63
CA LEU A 325 0.24 13.56 5.29
C LEU A 325 0.48 12.62 6.48
N ARG A 326 1.43 12.92 7.37
CA ARG A 326 1.67 12.15 8.60
C ARG A 326 0.43 12.13 9.48
N THR A 327 -0.20 13.28 9.69
CA THR A 327 -1.41 13.42 10.50
C THR A 327 -2.55 12.52 9.96
N ILE A 328 -2.64 12.36 8.64
CA ILE A 328 -3.61 11.46 7.98
C ILE A 328 -3.19 9.98 8.11
N ALA A 329 -1.90 9.69 8.01
CA ALA A 329 -1.37 8.33 8.16
C ALA A 329 -1.49 7.79 9.59
N GLU A 330 -1.48 8.65 10.61
CA GLU A 330 -1.63 8.27 12.03
C GLU A 330 -3.01 7.68 12.38
N GLU A 331 -4.05 7.92 11.57
CA GLU A 331 -5.35 7.23 11.71
C GLU A 331 -5.23 5.70 11.51
N PHE A 332 -4.23 5.25 10.75
CA PHE A 332 -3.92 3.84 10.58
C PHE A 332 -3.16 3.25 11.78
N GLY A 333 -2.78 4.07 12.77
CA GLY A 333 -2.06 3.65 13.97
C GLY A 333 -0.55 3.46 13.73
N LYS A 334 0.22 3.49 14.82
CA LYS A 334 1.69 3.61 14.82
C LYS A 334 2.39 2.59 13.91
N ASP A 335 2.00 1.32 13.99
CA ASP A 335 2.52 0.21 13.18
C ASP A 335 2.39 0.43 11.66
N PHE A 336 1.38 1.20 11.23
CA PHE A 336 1.09 1.47 9.82
C PHE A 336 1.39 2.92 9.40
N THR A 337 1.62 3.85 10.33
CA THR A 337 1.87 5.27 10.04
C THR A 337 3.02 5.44 9.02
N LEU A 338 4.17 4.79 9.26
CA LEU A 338 5.35 4.92 8.39
C LEU A 338 5.11 4.39 6.95
N PRO A 339 4.67 3.13 6.72
CA PRO A 339 4.43 2.63 5.36
C PRO A 339 3.28 3.36 4.65
N VAL A 340 2.22 3.78 5.36
CA VAL A 340 1.12 4.55 4.78
C VAL A 340 1.57 5.97 4.40
N LEU A 341 2.35 6.64 5.23
CA LEU A 341 2.93 7.96 4.93
C LEU A 341 3.89 7.91 3.74
N ALA A 342 4.78 6.91 3.69
CA ALA A 342 5.66 6.70 2.56
C ALA A 342 4.84 6.46 1.27
N ALA A 343 3.80 5.63 1.33
CA ALA A 343 2.91 5.39 0.21
C ALA A 343 2.18 6.66 -0.24
N PHE A 344 1.62 7.47 0.68
CA PHE A 344 1.02 8.77 0.35
C PHE A 344 2.01 9.70 -0.36
N LEU A 345 3.25 9.80 0.14
CA LEU A 345 4.27 10.65 -0.45
C LEU A 345 4.64 10.21 -1.88
N THR A 346 4.64 8.91 -2.19
CA THR A 346 5.09 8.42 -3.51
C THR A 346 3.98 8.33 -4.56
N LEU A 347 2.74 8.73 -4.25
CA LEU A 347 1.66 8.94 -5.22
C LEU A 347 1.91 10.15 -6.14
N ASP A 348 2.62 11.15 -5.63
CA ASP A 348 3.23 12.20 -6.45
C ASP A 348 4.58 11.73 -6.98
N ARG A 349 4.86 11.94 -8.27
CA ARG A 349 6.22 11.75 -8.81
C ARG A 349 7.18 12.70 -8.09
N ARG A 350 8.29 12.16 -7.59
CA ARG A 350 9.37 12.89 -6.92
C ARG A 350 10.55 13.10 -7.86
N LYS A 351 11.47 13.98 -7.46
CA LYS A 351 12.66 14.27 -8.25
C LYS A 351 13.76 13.27 -7.91
N LEU A 352 13.93 12.29 -8.78
CA LEU A 352 15.10 11.40 -8.76
C LEU A 352 16.27 12.04 -9.51
N ASP A 353 17.49 11.65 -9.16
CA ASP A 353 18.71 11.99 -9.89
C ASP A 353 19.01 10.99 -11.03
N ALA A 354 20.18 11.15 -11.69
CA ALA A 354 20.61 10.29 -12.77
C ALA A 354 20.95 8.83 -12.35
N ALA A 355 21.08 8.57 -11.05
CA ALA A 355 21.24 7.23 -10.48
C ALA A 355 19.91 6.65 -9.95
N GLY A 356 18.78 7.35 -10.16
CA GLY A 356 17.46 6.97 -9.65
C GLY A 356 17.27 7.22 -8.15
N GLN A 357 18.15 7.99 -7.52
CA GLN A 357 18.10 8.26 -6.07
C GLN A 357 17.31 9.53 -5.76
N LEU A 358 16.66 9.55 -4.59
CA LEU A 358 16.00 10.74 -4.05
C LEU A 358 17.03 11.74 -3.53
N CYS A 359 16.72 13.03 -3.59
CA CYS A 359 17.61 14.07 -3.08
C CYS A 359 17.91 13.86 -1.58
N PRO A 360 19.18 13.83 -1.11
CA PRO A 360 19.49 13.62 0.30
C PRO A 360 18.83 14.61 1.26
N LYS A 361 18.55 15.85 0.81
CA LYS A 361 17.79 16.84 1.59
C LYS A 361 16.32 16.44 1.78
N GLU A 362 15.70 15.84 0.77
CA GLU A 362 14.33 15.33 0.83
C GLU A 362 14.22 14.08 1.69
N VAL A 363 15.23 13.19 1.63
CA VAL A 363 15.34 12.03 2.51
C VAL A 363 15.52 12.48 3.97
N LYS A 364 16.33 13.52 4.24
CA LYS A 364 16.42 14.11 5.58
C LYS A 364 15.09 14.69 6.05
N ILE A 365 14.41 15.52 5.23
CA ILE A 365 13.09 16.08 5.56
C ILE A 365 12.08 14.98 5.91
N PHE A 366 12.11 13.84 5.20
CA PHE A 366 11.27 12.70 5.53
C PHE A 366 11.68 12.04 6.86
N ALA A 367 12.97 11.74 7.04
CA ALA A 367 13.52 11.12 8.24
C ALA A 367 13.27 11.95 9.52
N ASP A 368 13.48 13.27 9.46
CA ASP A 368 13.25 14.21 10.56
C ASP A 368 11.79 14.20 11.04
N VAL A 369 10.84 13.94 10.15
CA VAL A 369 9.40 13.91 10.45
C VAL A 369 8.90 12.51 10.83
N VAL A 370 9.73 11.47 10.76
CA VAL A 370 9.43 10.10 11.22
C VAL A 370 10.39 9.58 12.30
N ASN A 371 11.17 10.47 12.93
CA ASN A 371 12.23 10.12 13.87
C ASN A 371 11.78 9.45 15.18
N ASP A 372 10.49 9.55 15.53
CA ASP A 372 9.82 8.87 16.65
C ASP A 372 9.18 7.53 16.27
N LEU A 373 9.18 7.18 14.97
CA LEU A 373 8.64 5.91 14.47
C LEU A 373 9.75 4.86 14.36
N TYR A 374 9.39 3.60 14.62
CA TYR A 374 10.31 2.48 14.36
C TYR A 374 10.48 2.26 12.85
N ILE A 375 11.72 2.15 12.40
CA ILE A 375 12.11 1.95 11.00
C ILE A 375 12.75 0.55 10.88
N PRO A 376 12.05 -0.48 10.41
CA PRO A 376 12.63 -1.81 10.22
C PRO A 376 13.76 -1.79 9.20
N GLU A 377 14.93 -2.36 9.55
CA GLU A 377 16.06 -2.51 8.61
C GLU A 377 15.69 -3.32 7.36
N GLU A 378 14.73 -4.26 7.50
CA GLU A 378 14.08 -4.99 6.41
C GLU A 378 13.67 -4.10 5.22
N TYR A 379 13.28 -2.86 5.46
CA TYR A 379 12.84 -1.91 4.42
C TYR A 379 13.95 -1.51 3.45
N GLY A 380 15.24 -1.77 3.77
CA GLY A 380 16.37 -1.59 2.86
C GLY A 380 16.85 -2.87 2.16
N THR A 381 16.21 -4.00 2.45
CA THR A 381 16.60 -5.35 1.98
C THR A 381 15.69 -5.88 0.86
N ASP A 382 15.98 -7.09 0.39
CA ASP A 382 15.12 -7.85 -0.52
C ASP A 382 13.82 -8.37 0.14
N ASN A 383 13.60 -8.07 1.43
CA ASN A 383 12.32 -8.25 2.13
C ASN A 383 11.55 -6.93 2.34
N SER A 384 11.98 -5.85 1.66
CA SER A 384 11.34 -4.53 1.72
C SER A 384 9.94 -4.51 1.08
N ILE A 385 9.26 -3.35 1.08
CA ILE A 385 7.90 -3.24 0.53
C ILE A 385 7.86 -3.64 -0.96
N VAL A 386 8.95 -3.49 -1.71
CA VAL A 386 9.04 -4.03 -3.08
C VAL A 386 10.49 -4.39 -3.40
N GLN A 387 10.73 -5.66 -3.74
CA GLN A 387 12.02 -6.08 -4.30
C GLN A 387 12.30 -5.34 -5.62
N PRO A 388 13.50 -4.75 -5.81
CA PRO A 388 13.89 -4.12 -7.08
C PRO A 388 13.72 -5.05 -8.30
N ASP A 389 14.15 -6.31 -8.13
CA ASP A 389 14.09 -7.36 -9.15
C ASP A 389 12.81 -8.21 -9.05
N GLY A 390 11.89 -7.85 -8.14
CA GLY A 390 10.70 -8.60 -7.73
C GLY A 390 9.55 -8.63 -8.73
N ILE A 391 9.86 -8.66 -10.03
CA ILE A 391 8.96 -8.87 -11.17
C ILE A 391 7.89 -7.77 -11.40
N TYR A 392 7.46 -7.03 -10.38
CA TYR A 392 6.23 -6.19 -10.42
C TYR A 392 6.40 -4.72 -10.05
N ILE A 393 7.62 -4.20 -10.19
CA ILE A 393 7.87 -2.76 -10.37
C ILE A 393 7.56 -2.31 -11.82
N GLN A 394 7.70 -3.22 -12.80
CA GLN A 394 7.51 -2.93 -14.22
C GLN A 394 6.06 -2.52 -14.51
N GLY A 395 5.84 -1.25 -14.85
CA GLY A 395 4.52 -0.66 -15.08
C GLY A 395 3.91 0.09 -13.89
N TYR A 396 4.55 0.13 -12.71
CA TYR A 396 4.03 0.81 -11.51
C TYR A 396 5.05 1.77 -10.86
N PRO A 397 5.32 2.94 -11.47
CA PRO A 397 6.39 3.84 -11.02
C PRO A 397 6.25 4.37 -9.59
N MET A 398 5.03 4.59 -9.09
CA MET A 398 4.78 4.98 -7.68
C MET A 398 5.19 3.90 -6.66
N VAL A 399 5.15 2.63 -7.07
CA VAL A 399 5.51 1.45 -6.27
C VAL A 399 7.04 1.28 -6.29
N ALA A 400 7.67 1.48 -7.45
CA ALA A 400 9.13 1.63 -7.56
C ALA A 400 9.67 2.71 -6.61
N GLN A 401 9.03 3.88 -6.66
CA GLN A 401 9.39 5.06 -5.87
C GLN A 401 9.15 4.86 -4.37
N LEU A 402 8.17 4.05 -3.98
CA LEU A 402 7.93 3.65 -2.59
C LEU A 402 9.09 2.81 -2.03
N ALA A 403 9.56 1.82 -2.79
CA ALA A 403 10.74 1.04 -2.42
C ALA A 403 12.00 1.92 -2.33
N ALA A 404 12.21 2.82 -3.31
CA ALA A 404 13.33 3.75 -3.30
C ALA A 404 13.33 4.69 -2.08
N LEU A 405 12.18 5.25 -1.69
CA LEU A 405 12.04 6.10 -0.50
C LEU A 405 12.36 5.36 0.79
N LEU A 406 11.90 4.12 0.93
CA LEU A 406 12.08 3.33 2.15
C LEU A 406 13.49 2.74 2.27
N LYS A 407 14.10 2.35 1.14
CA LYS A 407 15.52 2.00 1.09
C LYS A 407 16.40 3.19 1.45
N ALA A 408 16.14 4.37 0.87
CA ALA A 408 16.86 5.60 1.23
C ALA A 408 16.68 5.99 2.71
N LEU A 409 15.50 5.77 3.30
CA LEU A 409 15.28 5.97 4.74
C LEU A 409 16.11 5.01 5.59
N VAL A 410 16.23 3.74 5.22
CA VAL A 410 17.09 2.77 5.91
C VAL A 410 18.57 3.12 5.75
N GLU A 411 19.02 3.49 4.55
CA GLU A 411 20.40 3.96 4.32
C GLU A 411 20.71 5.27 5.08
N TYR A 412 19.71 6.13 5.30
CA TYR A 412 19.83 7.32 6.13
C TYR A 412 19.98 6.98 7.63
N ASN A 413 19.24 5.99 8.14
CA ASN A 413 19.20 5.66 9.58
C ASN A 413 20.24 4.63 10.04
N TYR A 414 20.60 3.68 9.17
CA TYR A 414 21.45 2.52 9.47
C TYR A 414 22.70 2.41 8.56
N GLY A 415 22.71 3.13 7.43
CA GLY A 415 23.76 2.99 6.42
C GLY A 415 25.13 3.57 6.79
N ARG A 416 26.09 3.39 5.88
CA ARG A 416 27.44 3.95 6.02
C ARG A 416 27.37 5.49 6.14
N GLY A 417 28.03 6.03 7.15
CA GLY A 417 28.01 7.46 7.47
C GLY A 417 27.05 7.89 8.60
N VAL A 418 26.17 7.02 9.14
CA VAL A 418 25.32 7.37 10.30
C VAL A 418 26.13 7.87 11.49
N ARG A 419 27.24 7.21 11.82
CA ARG A 419 28.15 7.63 12.91
C ARG A 419 28.80 9.00 12.68
N VAL A 420 28.93 9.43 11.41
CA VAL A 420 29.48 10.74 11.05
C VAL A 420 28.37 11.79 11.08
N ARG A 421 27.17 11.51 10.56
CA ARG A 421 26.00 12.39 10.65
C ARG A 421 25.67 12.71 12.11
N ARG A 422 25.54 11.68 12.96
CA ARG A 422 25.27 11.86 14.40
C ARG A 422 26.38 12.58 15.16
N ARG A 423 27.64 12.51 14.69
CA ARG A 423 28.73 13.31 15.27
C ARG A 423 28.57 14.79 14.89
N LEU A 424 28.39 15.07 13.61
CA LEU A 424 28.17 16.43 13.11
C LEU A 424 26.93 17.07 13.77
N GLU A 425 25.83 16.32 13.92
CA GLU A 425 24.62 16.78 14.62
C GLU A 425 24.89 17.16 16.10
N VAL A 426 25.80 16.44 16.79
CA VAL A 426 26.21 16.78 18.17
C VAL A 426 27.19 17.95 18.21
N GLU A 427 28.09 18.08 17.23
CA GLU A 427 29.04 19.20 17.09
C GLU A 427 28.30 20.52 16.76
N ASP A 428 27.29 20.47 15.90
CA ASP A 428 26.41 21.59 15.52
C ASP A 428 25.56 22.05 16.72
N LEU A 429 24.88 21.11 17.41
CA LEU A 429 24.14 21.39 18.65
C LEU A 429 25.04 21.94 19.78
N SER A 430 26.29 21.48 19.88
CA SER A 430 27.24 22.03 20.86
C SER A 430 27.60 23.48 20.53
N SER A 431 27.76 23.78 19.24
CA SER A 431 28.03 25.14 18.74
C SER A 431 26.83 26.09 18.97
N GLU A 432 25.60 25.62 18.76
CA GLU A 432 24.39 26.39 19.10
C GLU A 432 24.25 26.65 20.61
N LEU A 433 24.56 25.66 21.47
CA LEU A 433 24.52 25.81 22.93
C LEU A 433 25.57 26.79 23.45
N GLU A 434 26.75 26.84 22.82
CA GLU A 434 27.79 27.82 23.12
C GLU A 434 27.40 29.23 22.65
N ALA A 435 26.78 29.36 21.48
CA ALA A 435 26.21 30.62 20.99
C ALA A 435 25.07 31.16 21.88
N LEU A 436 24.38 30.28 22.62
CA LEU A 436 23.37 30.64 23.62
C LEU A 436 23.94 31.01 25.00
N GLY A 437 25.26 30.96 25.19
CA GLY A 437 25.94 31.44 26.41
C GLY A 437 25.66 30.62 27.67
N LEU A 438 25.25 29.36 27.53
CA LEU A 438 24.99 28.47 28.67
C LEU A 438 26.31 28.02 29.33
N PRO A 439 26.39 27.96 30.67
CA PRO A 439 27.64 27.70 31.36
C PRO A 439 28.13 26.25 31.18
N GLU A 440 29.45 26.10 30.98
CA GLU A 440 30.13 24.83 30.71
C GLU A 440 29.83 23.70 31.71
N LYS A 441 29.45 24.05 32.95
CA LYS A 441 29.10 23.09 34.01
C LYS A 441 27.82 22.28 33.74
N THR A 442 27.11 22.59 32.66
CA THR A 442 25.99 21.77 32.14
C THR A 442 26.45 20.73 31.10
N ARG A 443 27.73 20.74 30.69
CA ARG A 443 28.33 19.67 29.88
C ARG A 443 28.45 18.40 30.72
N ILE A 444 27.42 17.55 30.67
CA ILE A 444 27.59 16.11 30.93
C ILE A 444 28.69 15.62 29.98
N SER A 445 29.69 14.91 30.51
CA SER A 445 30.92 14.61 29.77
C SER A 445 30.70 13.60 28.63
N LEU A 446 30.30 14.11 27.46
CA LEU A 446 30.43 13.45 26.16
C LEU A 446 31.88 13.50 25.65
N ASP A 447 32.83 13.31 26.57
CA ASP A 447 34.26 13.27 26.27
C ASP A 447 34.61 11.88 25.73
N VAL A 448 34.59 11.75 24.39
CA VAL A 448 35.05 10.54 23.68
C VAL A 448 36.59 10.56 23.58
N GLY A 449 37.24 10.78 24.73
CA GLY A 449 38.66 11.09 24.88
C GLY A 449 39.52 9.87 25.24
N ASP A 450 39.79 9.03 24.24
CA ASP A 450 41.02 8.23 24.05
C ASP A 450 41.60 7.34 25.18
N LYS A 451 40.92 7.16 26.32
CA LYS A 451 41.47 6.46 27.51
C LYS A 451 40.90 5.08 27.84
N PHE A 452 40.09 4.49 26.96
CA PHE A 452 39.65 3.09 27.10
C PHE A 452 39.96 2.22 25.87
N ARG A 453 41.11 1.53 25.90
CA ARG A 453 41.31 0.28 25.16
C ARG A 453 40.59 -0.87 25.88
N GLY A 454 39.26 -0.80 25.89
CA GLY A 454 38.36 -1.80 26.47
C GLY A 454 36.94 -1.55 25.94
N GLY A 455 36.24 -2.60 25.55
CA GLY A 455 34.92 -2.47 24.92
C GLY A 455 33.89 -1.86 25.87
N VAL A 456 33.26 -0.76 25.48
CA VAL A 456 32.18 -0.12 26.25
C VAL A 456 30.83 -0.52 25.65
N SER A 457 29.95 -1.07 26.48
CA SER A 457 28.58 -1.46 26.10
C SER A 457 27.74 -0.24 25.67
N THR A 458 26.84 -0.42 24.70
CA THR A 458 25.83 0.57 24.31
C THR A 458 24.67 0.64 25.31
N GLY A 459 24.99 0.79 26.60
CA GLY A 459 24.08 0.63 27.73
C GLY A 459 23.33 1.88 28.20
N PHE A 460 23.27 2.96 27.40
CA PHE A 460 22.63 4.22 27.83
C PHE A 460 21.86 4.98 26.73
N ALA A 461 20.89 4.29 26.10
CA ALA A 461 19.59 4.84 25.70
C ALA A 461 18.75 3.73 25.00
N PHE A 462 17.42 3.76 25.19
CA PHE A 462 16.44 2.94 24.45
C PHE A 462 16.53 1.41 24.56
N GLY A 463 16.37 0.88 25.78
CA GLY A 463 15.35 -0.15 26.04
C GLY A 463 15.55 -1.58 25.47
N VAL A 464 16.74 -1.95 25.01
CA VAL A 464 17.06 -3.36 24.72
C VAL A 464 17.34 -4.11 26.03
N LYS A 465 16.82 -5.33 26.18
CA LYS A 465 17.26 -6.27 27.22
C LYS A 465 18.36 -7.15 26.65
N ASP A 466 19.49 -7.23 27.34
CA ASP A 466 20.65 -8.01 26.89
C ASP A 466 20.35 -9.51 26.79
N VAL A 467 20.88 -10.13 25.72
CA VAL A 467 21.06 -11.58 25.63
C VAL A 467 22.50 -11.88 26.03
N VAL A 468 22.69 -12.48 27.19
CA VAL A 468 24.02 -12.86 27.67
C VAL A 468 24.52 -14.06 26.87
N LEU A 469 25.65 -13.90 26.19
CA LEU A 469 26.44 -14.99 25.63
C LEU A 469 27.66 -15.19 26.52
N GLU A 470 27.64 -16.23 27.36
CA GLU A 470 28.81 -16.63 28.14
C GLU A 470 29.85 -17.29 27.22
N ALA A 471 31.02 -16.65 27.09
CA ALA A 471 32.16 -17.22 26.39
C ALA A 471 33.10 -17.90 27.40
N SER A 472 33.07 -19.22 27.47
CA SER A 472 33.93 -20.01 28.35
C SER A 472 35.39 -20.00 27.87
N SER A 473 36.25 -19.17 28.45
CA SER A 473 37.69 -19.18 28.21
C SER A 473 38.38 -20.24 29.07
N SER A 474 39.12 -21.14 28.42
CA SER A 474 39.92 -22.18 29.08
C SER A 474 41.24 -21.62 29.63
N ALA A 475 41.59 -21.97 30.87
CA ALA A 475 42.91 -21.69 31.46
C ALA A 475 43.40 -22.86 32.33
N THR A 476 44.34 -23.64 31.79
CA THR A 476 45.32 -24.43 32.55
C THR A 476 46.44 -23.48 33.02
N ALA A 477 47.14 -23.64 34.15
CA ALA A 477 46.98 -24.48 35.35
C ALA A 477 47.77 -23.75 36.49
N ALA A 478 48.37 -24.29 37.56
CA ALA A 478 48.69 -25.64 38.05
C ALA A 478 49.07 -25.58 39.57
N VAL A 479 49.39 -26.74 40.17
CA VAL A 479 50.09 -26.94 41.46
C VAL A 479 49.42 -26.35 42.72
N CYS A 480 48.68 -27.20 43.44
CA CYS A 480 49.24 -27.87 44.62
C CYS A 480 48.44 -29.14 44.96
#